data_AF-A0A6G0X028-F1
#
_entry.id   AF-A0A6G0X028-F1
#
_cell.length_a   1.000
_cell.length_b   1.000
_cell.length_c   1.000
_cell.angle_alpha   90.00
_cell.angle_beta   90.00
_cell.angle_gamma   90.00
#
_symmetry.space_group_name_H-M   'P 1'
#
loop_
_entity.id
_entity.type
_entity.pdbx_description
1 polymer ?
#
loop_
_entity_poly.entity_id
_entity_poly.type
_entity_poly.pdbx_seq_one_letter_code
_entity_poly.pdbx_strand_id
1 'polypeptide(L)'
;MKLRTSQQIEAAIKSAPLEDRQTLRTTAASSGVPKTTLVRHMKTIGNLRGLYEKLKEQLEIETFNKDNEEEFEDSEGNVFNRKTYEDLARQGLL
;
A
#
# COMPACT_ATOMS: atom_id res chain seq x y z
N MET A 1 23.76 12.36 -21.70
CA MET A 1 23.72 12.47 -20.21
C MET A 1 23.18 11.16 -19.67
N LYS A 2 23.96 10.37 -18.91
CA LYS A 2 23.47 9.10 -18.34
C LYS A 2 22.39 9.42 -17.30
N LEU A 3 21.18 8.89 -17.47
CA LEU A 3 20.10 9.03 -16.48
C LEU A 3 20.48 8.20 -15.25
N ARG A 4 20.48 8.82 -14.06
CA ARG A 4 20.65 8.11 -12.78
C ARG A 4 19.38 7.30 -12.48
N THR A 5 19.54 6.07 -11.99
CA THR A 5 18.43 5.27 -11.46
C THR A 5 17.92 5.86 -10.14
N SER A 6 16.71 5.48 -9.71
CA SER A 6 16.16 5.91 -8.41
C SER A 6 17.11 5.59 -7.25
N GLN A 7 17.68 4.38 -7.23
CA GLN A 7 18.66 3.97 -6.21
C GLN A 7 19.92 4.83 -6.22
N GLN A 8 20.41 5.21 -7.42
CA GLN A 8 21.58 6.09 -7.54
C GLN A 8 21.28 7.52 -7.06
N ILE A 9 20.06 8.01 -7.27
CA ILE A 9 19.62 9.31 -6.75
C ILE A 9 19.56 9.27 -5.22
N GLU A 10 18.95 8.24 -4.64
CA GLU A 10 18.87 8.07 -3.19
C GLU A 10 20.25 7.91 -2.54
N ALA A 11 21.13 7.10 -3.12
CA ALA A 11 22.49 6.92 -2.63
C ALA A 11 23.27 8.25 -2.63
N ALA A 12 23.13 9.05 -3.70
CA ALA A 12 23.76 10.37 -3.79
C ALA A 12 23.20 11.38 -2.77
N ILE A 13 21.89 11.32 -2.47
CA ILE A 13 21.30 12.15 -1.40
C ILE A 13 21.82 11.67 -0.04
N LYS A 14 21.87 10.35 0.18
CA LYS A 14 22.32 9.72 1.43
C LYS A 14 23.82 9.85 1.69
N SER A 15 24.63 10.16 0.69
CA SER A 15 26.06 10.44 0.88
C SER A 15 26.33 11.88 1.32
N ALA A 16 25.41 12.83 1.09
CA ALA A 16 25.56 14.21 1.57
C ALA A 16 25.33 14.31 3.08
N PRO A 17 26.02 15.18 3.85
CA PRO A 17 25.75 15.39 5.28
C PRO A 17 24.28 15.73 5.56
N LEU A 18 23.78 15.42 6.76
CA LEU A 18 22.36 15.62 7.09
C LEU A 18 21.98 17.10 7.06
N GLU A 19 22.86 17.98 7.55
CA GLU A 19 22.71 19.43 7.55
C GLU A 19 22.49 20.00 6.13
N ASP A 20 23.09 19.37 5.13
CA ASP A 20 22.98 19.81 3.74
C ASP A 20 21.66 19.35 3.07
N ARG A 21 20.92 18.43 3.70
CA ARG A 21 19.67 17.87 3.14
C ARG A 21 18.43 18.71 3.44
N GLN A 22 18.58 19.86 4.10
CA GLN A 22 17.47 20.68 4.57
C GLN A 22 16.69 21.37 3.43
N THR A 23 17.38 21.79 2.37
CA THR A 23 16.75 22.51 1.25
C THR A 23 17.09 21.87 -0.09
N LEU A 24 16.19 21.94 -1.09
CA LEU A 24 16.48 21.42 -2.43
C LEU A 24 17.75 22.02 -3.06
N ARG A 25 18.08 23.27 -2.71
CA ARG A 25 19.27 23.96 -3.23
C ARG A 25 20.56 23.36 -2.65
N THR A 26 20.63 23.23 -1.33
CA THR A 26 21.79 22.65 -0.64
C THR A 26 21.93 21.17 -0.97
N THR A 27 20.83 20.41 -0.94
CA THR A 27 20.82 19.00 -1.30
C THR A 27 21.33 18.76 -2.72
N ALA A 28 20.91 19.59 -3.68
CA ALA A 28 21.36 19.46 -5.07
C ALA A 28 22.85 19.76 -5.24
N ALA A 29 23.38 20.73 -4.50
CA ALA A 29 24.80 21.05 -4.49
C ALA A 29 25.62 19.90 -3.88
N SER A 30 25.25 19.45 -2.67
CA SER A 30 26.02 18.45 -1.92
C SER A 30 25.91 17.03 -2.49
N SER A 31 24.77 16.65 -3.08
CA SER A 31 24.60 15.34 -3.73
C SER A 31 25.03 15.30 -5.21
N GLY A 32 25.31 16.46 -5.82
CA GLY A 32 25.54 16.58 -7.25
C GLY A 32 24.36 16.09 -8.10
N VAL A 33 23.14 16.06 -7.56
CA VAL A 33 21.90 15.72 -8.27
C VAL A 33 21.19 17.03 -8.65
N PRO A 34 20.85 17.27 -9.92
CA PRO A 34 20.12 18.47 -10.31
C PRO A 34 18.77 18.58 -9.58
N LYS A 35 18.40 19.80 -9.15
CA LYS A 35 17.12 20.08 -8.46
C LYS A 35 15.90 19.52 -9.20
N THR A 36 15.87 19.66 -10.52
CA THR A 36 14.79 19.14 -11.37
C THR A 36 14.67 17.62 -11.31
N THR A 37 15.79 16.91 -11.15
CA THR A 37 15.82 15.45 -10.99
C THR A 37 15.32 15.06 -9.60
N LEU A 38 15.68 15.79 -8.54
CA LEU A 38 15.16 15.57 -7.18
C LEU A 38 13.64 15.73 -7.13
N VAL A 39 13.10 16.83 -7.68
CA VAL A 39 11.65 17.09 -7.68
C VAL A 39 10.88 16.04 -8.49
N ARG A 40 11.41 15.63 -9.66
CA ARG A 40 10.80 14.55 -10.45
C ARG A 40 10.78 13.23 -9.67
N HIS A 41 11.89 12.88 -9.02
CA HIS A 41 12.02 11.66 -8.23
C HIS A 41 11.04 11.63 -7.04
N MET A 42 10.89 12.75 -6.31
CA MET A 42 9.89 12.88 -5.24
C MET A 42 8.46 12.63 -5.74
N LYS A 43 8.09 13.21 -6.89
CA LYS A 43 6.78 12.98 -7.51
C LYS A 43 6.56 11.50 -7.88
N THR A 44 7.58 10.85 -8.44
CA THR A 44 7.52 9.42 -8.78
C THR A 44 7.30 8.55 -7.54
N ILE A 45 8.04 8.79 -6.45
CA ILE A 45 7.87 8.03 -5.19
C ILE A 45 6.45 8.23 -4.63
N GLY A 46 5.96 9.47 -4.59
CA GLY A 46 4.61 9.77 -4.11
C GLY A 46 3.53 9.02 -4.90
N ASN A 47 3.65 9.01 -6.23
CA ASN A 47 2.73 8.28 -7.10
C ASN A 47 2.79 6.76 -6.86
N LEU A 48 3.99 6.19 -6.72
CA LEU A 48 4.17 4.76 -6.47
C LEU A 48 3.57 4.33 -5.13
N ARG A 49 3.74 5.13 -4.07
CA ARG A 49 3.11 4.86 -2.77
C ARG A 49 1.58 4.90 -2.89
N GLY A 50 1.03 5.89 -3.58
CA GLY A 50 -0.42 5.97 -3.81
C GLY A 50 -0.97 4.78 -4.60
N LEU A 51 -0.23 4.27 -5.59
CA LEU A 51 -0.60 3.06 -6.32
C LEU A 51 -0.54 1.81 -5.43
N TYR A 52 0.50 1.69 -4.60
CA TYR A 52 0.64 0.58 -3.67
C TYR A 52 -0.51 0.53 -2.66
N GLU A 53 -0.87 1.65 -2.03
CA GLU A 53 -1.98 1.68 -1.07
C GLU A 53 -3.30 1.27 -1.73
N LYS A 54 -3.56 1.71 -2.97
CA LYS A 54 -4.75 1.28 -3.74
C LYS A 54 -4.75 -0.22 -4.02
N LEU A 55 -3.62 -0.78 -4.45
CA LEU A 55 -3.51 -2.22 -4.70
C LEU A 55 -3.68 -3.02 -3.41
N LYS A 56 -3.13 -2.53 -2.29
CA LYS A 56 -3.27 -3.15 -0.97
C LYS A 56 -4.73 -3.16 -0.51
N GLU A 57 -5.44 -2.05 -0.67
CA GLU A 57 -6.87 -1.95 -0.36
C GLU A 57 -7.70 -2.92 -1.22
N GLN A 58 -7.42 -2.99 -2.53
CA GLN A 58 -8.07 -3.96 -3.43
C GLN A 58 -7.80 -5.40 -2.99
N LEU A 59 -6.55 -5.72 -2.66
CA LEU A 59 -6.18 -7.04 -2.18
C LEU A 59 -6.85 -7.37 -0.84
N GLU A 60 -6.96 -6.42 0.09
CA GLU A 60 -7.65 -6.61 1.37
C GLU A 60 -9.15 -6.90 1.16
N ILE A 61 -9.77 -6.29 0.16
CA ILE A 61 -11.16 -6.57 -0.24
C ILE A 61 -11.27 -7.97 -0.86
N GLU A 62 -10.29 -8.39 -1.67
CA GLU A 62 -10.27 -9.71 -2.31
C GLU A 62 -9.86 -10.84 -1.36
N THR A 63 -9.04 -10.56 -0.35
CA THR A 63 -8.63 -11.57 0.62
C THR A 63 -9.82 -11.96 1.48
N PHE A 64 -10.23 -13.23 1.33
CA PHE A 64 -11.17 -14.01 2.14
C PHE A 64 -11.66 -13.29 3.39
N ASN A 65 -12.87 -12.75 3.33
CA ASN A 65 -13.53 -12.23 4.51
C ASN A 65 -14.15 -13.42 5.25
N LYS A 66 -13.45 -13.92 6.27
CA LYS A 66 -13.87 -15.07 7.08
C LYS A 66 -15.30 -14.93 7.62
N ASP A 67 -15.79 -13.71 7.83
CA ASP A 67 -17.16 -13.51 8.30
C ASP A 67 -18.23 -13.65 7.20
N ASN A 68 -17.84 -13.51 5.93
CA ASN A 68 -18.72 -13.70 4.77
C ASN A 68 -18.71 -15.13 4.22
N GLU A 69 -17.60 -15.84 4.35
CA GLU A 69 -17.40 -17.16 3.73
C GLU A 69 -17.48 -18.33 4.73
N GLU A 70 -17.77 -18.08 6.01
CA GLU A 70 -18.05 -19.15 6.98
C GLU A 70 -19.48 -19.69 6.80
N GLU A 71 -19.54 -20.96 6.40
CA GLU A 71 -20.76 -21.70 6.12
C GLU A 71 -21.10 -22.62 7.30
N PHE A 72 -22.38 -22.65 7.68
CA PHE A 72 -22.94 -23.46 8.75
C PHE A 72 -23.98 -24.41 8.19
N GLU A 73 -23.94 -25.66 8.65
CA GLU A 73 -24.89 -26.71 8.28
C GLU A 73 -25.95 -26.86 9.38
N ASP A 74 -27.22 -26.92 9.00
CA ASP A 74 -28.35 -27.17 9.91
C ASP A 74 -28.55 -28.66 10.22
N SER A 75 -29.59 -28.99 11.00
CA SER A 75 -29.91 -30.36 11.37
C SER A 75 -30.41 -31.23 10.20
N GLU A 76 -30.81 -30.62 9.08
CA GLU A 76 -31.30 -31.25 7.87
C GLU A 76 -30.23 -31.35 6.75
N GLY A 77 -29.05 -30.76 6.97
CA GLY A 77 -27.94 -30.74 6.03
C GLY A 77 -27.92 -29.55 5.07
N ASN A 78 -28.73 -28.51 5.33
CA ASN A 78 -28.74 -27.29 4.53
C ASN A 78 -27.59 -26.36 4.96
N VAL A 79 -26.88 -25.80 3.97
CA VAL A 79 -25.71 -24.95 4.19
C VAL A 79 -26.07 -23.48 4.02
N PHE A 80 -25.79 -22.66 5.05
CA PHE A 80 -26.08 -21.24 5.08
C PHE A 80 -24.84 -20.42 5.46
N ASN A 81 -24.75 -19.17 4.98
CA ASN A 81 -23.79 -18.23 5.54
C ASN A 81 -24.11 -17.95 7.02
N ARG A 82 -23.10 -17.57 7.82
CA ARG A 82 -23.25 -17.28 9.26
C ARG A 82 -24.47 -16.42 9.60
N LYS A 83 -24.70 -15.33 8.87
CA LYS A 83 -25.77 -14.38 9.18
C LYS A 83 -27.14 -15.02 9.00
N THR A 84 -27.34 -15.73 7.90
CA THR A 84 -28.60 -16.45 7.62
C THR A 84 -28.83 -17.55 8.64
N TYR A 85 -27.80 -18.31 9.00
CA TYR A 85 -27.90 -19.34 10.04
C TYR A 85 -28.30 -18.73 11.39
N GLU A 86 -27.62 -17.69 11.87
CA GLU A 86 -27.97 -17.05 13.14
C GLU A 86 -29.39 -16.44 13.15
N ASP A 87 -29.83 -15.86 12.03
CA ASP A 87 -31.17 -15.30 11.91
C ASP A 87 -32.26 -16.39 11.92
N LEU A 88 -32.01 -17.53 11.28
CA LEU A 88 -32.89 -18.70 11.34
C LEU A 88 -32.88 -19.34 12.74
N ALA A 89 -31.72 -19.42 13.40
CA ALA A 89 -31.59 -19.90 14.77
C ALA A 89 -32.43 -19.05 15.75
N ARG A 90 -32.35 -17.72 15.63
CA ARG A 90 -33.13 -16.79 16.47
C ARG A 90 -34.63 -16.91 16.24
N GLN A 91 -35.04 -17.25 15.03
CA GLN A 91 -36.44 -17.50 14.67
C GLN A 91 -36.91 -18.91 15.07
N GLY A 92 -36.00 -19.81 15.45
CA GLY A 92 -36.30 -21.21 15.76
C GLY A 92 -36.59 -22.07 14.53
N LEU A 93 -35.92 -21.77 13.41
CA LEU A 93 -36.13 -22.39 12.09
C LEU A 93 -34.98 -23.31 11.64
N LEU A 94 -34.13 -23.79 12.56
CA LEU A 94 -32.98 -24.69 12.30
C LEU A 94 -33.03 -25.97 13.14
#